data_AF-A0A920V5A5-F1
#
_entry.id   AF-A0A920V5A5-F1
#
_cell.length_a   1.000
_cell.length_b   1.000
_cell.length_c   1.000
_cell.angle_alpha   90.00
_cell.angle_beta   90.00
_cell.angle_gamma   90.00
#
_symmetry.space_group_name_H-M   'P 1'
#
loop_
_entity.id
_entity.type
_entity.pdbx_description
1 polymer ?
#
loop_
_entity_poly.entity_id
_entity_poly.type
_entity_poly.pdbx_seq_one_letter_code
_entity_poly.pdbx_strand_id
1 'polypeptide(L)'
;MCEEQAHAIQVANDNNSIGTIVMTGAGRGFCAGADIGDTFQNRLDGEDPGNDTAGGSGGMPAGVDWISLIRESKPIIAAVNGPAVGIGVKP
;
A
#
# COMPACT_ATOMS: atom_id res chain seq x y z
N MET A 1 -0.81 6.49 -4.75
CA MET A 1 -0.95 5.03 -4.56
C MET A 1 -1.16 4.61 -3.10
N CYS A 2 -0.21 4.81 -2.20
CA CYS A 2 -0.35 4.43 -0.78
C CYS A 2 -1.56 5.09 -0.09
N GLU A 3 -1.75 6.39 -0.31
CA GLU A 3 -2.87 7.15 0.24
C GLU A 3 -4.22 6.77 -0.40
N GLU A 4 -4.21 6.51 -1.70
CA GLU A 4 -5.41 6.06 -2.43
C GLU A 4 -5.87 4.68 -1.97
N GLN A 5 -4.93 3.77 -1.70
CA GLN A 5 -5.24 2.48 -1.10
C GLN A 5 -5.81 2.65 0.31
N ALA A 6 -5.20 3.50 1.15
CA ALA A 6 -5.69 3.75 2.49
C ALA A 6 -7.11 4.35 2.48
N HIS A 7 -7.35 5.32 1.61
CA HIS A 7 -8.67 5.94 1.42
C HIS A 7 -9.71 4.92 0.93
N ALA A 8 -9.37 4.07 -0.03
CA ALA A 8 -10.27 3.03 -0.53
C ALA A 8 -10.67 2.01 0.55
N ILE A 9 -9.72 1.62 1.41
CA ILE A 9 -9.99 0.75 2.57
C ILE A 9 -10.94 1.46 3.55
N GLN A 10 -10.72 2.74 3.84
CA GLN A 10 -11.59 3.49 4.74
C GLN A 10 -13.02 3.59 4.22
N VAL A 11 -13.20 3.94 2.94
CA VAL A 11 -14.51 3.96 2.28
C VAL A 11 -15.19 2.59 2.33
N ALA A 12 -14.42 1.51 2.16
CA ALA A 12 -14.94 0.15 2.26
C ALA A 12 -15.36 -0.22 3.69
N ASN A 13 -14.61 0.23 4.70
CA ASN A 13 -14.92 0.01 6.11
C ASN A 13 -16.22 0.72 6.51
N ASP A 14 -16.40 1.97 6.10
CA ASP A 14 -17.57 2.81 6.44
C ASP A 14 -18.87 2.34 5.75
N ASN A 15 -18.77 1.55 4.69
CA ASN A 15 -19.93 1.04 3.96
C ASN A 15 -20.36 -0.35 4.41
N ASN A 16 -21.45 -0.43 5.18
CA ASN A 16 -22.02 -1.69 5.69
C ASN A 16 -22.47 -2.70 4.62
N SER A 17 -22.62 -2.30 3.35
CA SER A 17 -22.94 -3.24 2.27
C SER A 17 -21.73 -4.06 1.80
N ILE A 18 -20.52 -3.69 2.20
CA ILE A 18 -19.27 -4.37 1.84
C ILE A 18 -18.89 -5.33 2.98
N GLY A 19 -18.72 -6.60 2.66
CA GLY A 19 -18.30 -7.64 3.61
C GLY A 19 -16.84 -8.08 3.51
N THR A 20 -16.17 -7.83 2.38
CA THR A 20 -14.76 -8.18 2.15
C THR A 20 -14.15 -7.29 1.08
N ILE A 21 -12.83 -7.15 1.08
CA ILE A 21 -12.05 -6.38 0.11
C ILE A 21 -11.16 -7.38 -0.66
N VAL A 22 -11.17 -7.34 -1.99
CA VAL A 22 -10.26 -8.13 -2.81
C VAL A 22 -9.22 -7.21 -3.42
N MET A 23 -7.95 -7.53 -3.19
CA MET A 23 -6.82 -6.78 -3.73
C MET A 23 -6.15 -7.60 -4.83
N THR A 24 -5.92 -7.01 -6.00
CA THR A 24 -5.26 -7.65 -7.15
C THR A 24 -4.50 -6.60 -7.97
N GLY A 25 -3.52 -7.04 -8.76
CA GLY A 25 -2.80 -6.15 -9.67
C GLY A 25 -3.46 -6.09 -11.05
N ALA A 26 -3.45 -4.94 -11.69
CA ALA A 26 -3.93 -4.82 -13.06
C ALA A 26 -3.02 -5.58 -14.04
N GLY A 27 -3.62 -6.30 -15.00
CA GLY A 27 -2.88 -7.04 -16.02
C GLY A 27 -2.36 -8.40 -15.54
N ARG A 28 -1.07 -8.70 -15.80
CA ARG A 28 -0.46 -10.02 -15.57
C ARG A 28 0.43 -10.11 -14.34
N GLY A 29 0.47 -9.05 -13.52
CA GLY A 29 1.27 -8.98 -12.30
C GLY A 29 0.44 -8.47 -11.14
N PHE A 30 0.82 -8.85 -9.91
CA PHE A 30 0.14 -8.44 -8.70
C PHE A 30 0.74 -7.13 -8.16
N CYS A 31 2.02 -7.17 -7.80
CA CYS A 31 2.74 -6.00 -7.28
C CYS A 31 4.23 -6.16 -7.56
N ALA A 32 4.83 -5.18 -8.23
CA ALA A 32 6.27 -5.17 -8.50
C ALA A 32 7.13 -4.72 -7.30
N GLY A 33 6.50 -4.29 -6.21
CA GLY A 33 7.14 -3.72 -5.03
C GLY A 33 7.13 -2.19 -5.04
N ALA A 34 7.87 -1.58 -4.11
CA ALA A 34 8.14 -0.15 -4.16
C ALA A 34 8.90 0.17 -5.45
N ASP A 35 8.58 1.29 -6.11
CA ASP A 35 9.32 1.73 -7.27
C ASP A 35 10.78 1.99 -6.87
N ILE A 36 11.66 1.06 -7.24
CA ILE A 36 13.05 1.08 -6.83
C ILE A 36 13.78 2.25 -7.48
N GLY A 37 13.40 2.69 -8.68
CA GLY A 37 14.09 3.78 -9.39
C GLY A 37 14.03 5.09 -8.61
N ASP A 38 12.81 5.55 -8.35
CA ASP A 38 12.58 6.83 -7.67
C ASP A 38 12.88 6.74 -6.18
N THR A 39 12.51 5.63 -5.51
CA THR A 39 12.76 5.48 -4.06
C THR A 39 14.24 5.35 -3.73
N PHE A 40 15.04 4.70 -4.60
CA PHE A 40 16.47 4.55 -4.37
C PHE A 40 17.23 5.84 -4.67
N GLN A 41 16.88 6.53 -5.77
CA GLN A 41 17.51 7.80 -6.14
C GLN A 41 17.24 8.88 -5.07
N ASN A 42 15.99 9.07 -4.66
CA ASN A 42 15.61 10.03 -3.62
C ASN A 42 16.28 9.73 -2.27
N ARG A 43 16.43 8.45 -1.90
CA ARG A 43 17.16 8.06 -0.67
C ARG A 43 18.67 8.30 -0.75
N LEU A 44 19.28 8.15 -1.92
CA LEU A 44 20.69 8.47 -2.12
C LEU A 44 20.93 9.98 -2.07
N ASP A 45 20.00 10.76 -2.61
CA ASP A 45 20.07 12.21 -2.67
C ASP A 45 19.63 12.89 -1.37
N GLY A 46 19.13 12.12 -0.38
CA GLY A 46 18.71 12.61 0.92
C GLY A 46 17.42 13.44 0.89
N GLU A 47 16.72 13.44 -0.25
CA GLU A 47 15.44 14.11 -0.42
C GLU A 47 14.30 13.17 -0.02
N ASP A 48 13.35 13.68 0.75
CA ASP A 48 12.09 12.97 0.98
C ASP A 48 11.40 12.82 -0.38
N PRO A 49 11.02 11.60 -0.80
CA PRO A 49 10.28 11.35 -2.05
C PRO A 49 8.97 12.15 -2.20
N GLY A 50 8.55 12.87 -1.16
CA GLY A 50 7.35 13.68 -1.05
C GLY A 50 6.43 13.14 0.04
N ASN A 51 5.56 14.01 0.59
CA ASN A 51 4.54 13.66 1.59
C ASN A 51 5.05 13.07 2.93
N ASP A 52 6.25 13.41 3.38
CA ASP A 52 6.83 12.95 4.65
C ASP A 52 6.89 11.41 4.73
N THR A 53 7.27 10.80 3.61
CA THR A 53 7.53 9.34 3.57
C THR A 53 8.81 8.99 4.30
N ALA A 54 9.72 9.96 4.45
CA ALA A 54 10.90 9.89 5.31
C ALA A 54 10.56 9.75 6.80
N GLY A 55 9.51 10.42 7.29
CA GLY A 55 9.00 10.29 8.66
C GLY A 55 8.07 9.10 8.89
N GLY A 56 7.61 8.44 7.83
CA GLY A 56 6.74 7.28 7.90
C GLY A 56 7.47 5.93 7.90
N SER A 57 6.71 4.84 7.77
CA SER A 57 7.23 3.47 7.82
C SER A 57 6.95 2.73 6.53
N GLY A 58 7.95 2.01 6.01
CA GLY A 58 7.78 1.16 4.83
C GLY A 58 7.49 1.91 3.53
N GLY A 59 7.81 3.21 3.43
CA GLY A 59 7.49 4.03 2.24
C GLY A 59 6.06 4.61 2.25
N MET A 60 5.34 4.48 3.36
CA MET A 60 4.10 5.20 3.60
C MET A 60 4.40 6.59 4.19
N PRO A 61 3.57 7.61 3.91
CA PRO A 61 3.59 8.90 4.61
C PRO A 61 3.44 8.73 6.13
N ALA A 62 4.07 9.61 6.92
CA ALA A 62 3.95 9.60 8.39
C ALA A 62 2.49 9.67 8.90
N GLY A 63 1.59 10.26 8.12
CA GLY A 63 0.16 10.35 8.45
C GLY A 63 -0.66 9.09 8.21
N VAL A 64 -0.10 8.03 7.62
CA VAL A 64 -0.82 6.79 7.31
C VAL A 64 -0.27 5.63 8.15
N ASP A 65 -0.98 5.30 9.23
CA ASP A 65 -0.72 4.08 9.98
C ASP A 65 -1.33 2.86 9.28
N TRP A 66 -0.55 2.30 8.36
CA TRP A 66 -0.95 1.12 7.59
C TRP A 66 -1.26 -0.10 8.46
N ILE A 67 -0.55 -0.29 9.57
CA ILE A 67 -0.71 -1.48 10.41
C ILE A 67 -2.05 -1.42 11.13
N SER A 68 -2.38 -0.28 11.73
CA SER A 68 -3.66 -0.09 12.41
C SER A 68 -4.82 -0.16 11.41
N LEU A 69 -4.69 0.46 10.24
CA LEU A 69 -5.71 0.40 9.18
C LEU A 69 -6.03 -1.03 8.75
N ILE A 70 -5.00 -1.86 8.50
CA ILE A 70 -5.21 -3.25 8.08
C ILE A 70 -5.84 -4.08 9.21
N ARG A 71 -5.45 -3.84 10.47
CA ARG A 71 -6.03 -4.53 11.64
C ARG A 71 -7.50 -4.20 11.88
N GLU A 72 -7.90 -2.98 11.59
CA GLU A 72 -9.30 -2.51 11.74
C GLU A 72 -10.14 -2.75 10.48
N SER A 73 -9.50 -3.15 9.37
CA SER A 73 -10.18 -3.37 8.11
C SER A 73 -11.09 -4.60 8.11
N LYS A 74 -12.09 -4.55 7.24
CA LYS A 74 -12.84 -5.75 6.83
C LYS A 74 -11.91 -6.76 6.18
N PRO A 75 -12.26 -8.07 6.17
CA PRO A 75 -11.41 -9.12 5.63
C PRO A 75 -10.87 -8.79 4.23
N ILE A 76 -9.54 -8.78 4.09
CA ILE A 76 -8.85 -8.50 2.82
C ILE A 76 -8.33 -9.82 2.23
N ILE A 77 -8.65 -10.07 0.96
CA ILE A 77 -8.18 -11.23 0.21
C ILE A 77 -7.21 -10.75 -0.89
N ALA A 78 -5.98 -11.21 -0.85
CA ALA A 78 -5.01 -10.98 -1.92
C ALA A 78 -5.20 -12.00 -3.06
N ALA A 79 -5.69 -11.54 -4.20
CA ALA A 79 -5.78 -12.32 -5.44
C ALA A 79 -4.51 -12.09 -6.28
N VAL A 80 -3.48 -12.88 -5.98
CA VAL A 80 -2.15 -12.80 -6.63
C VAL A 80 -2.19 -13.39 -8.03
N ASN A 81 -2.35 -12.54 -9.04
CA ASN A 81 -2.49 -12.88 -10.46
C ASN A 81 -1.17 -12.98 -11.24
N GLY A 82 -0.03 -12.83 -10.56
CA GLY A 82 1.30 -12.84 -11.17
C GLY A 82 2.39 -12.42 -10.20
N PRO A 83 3.54 -11.92 -10.68
CA PRO A 83 4.66 -11.53 -9.81
C PRO A 83 4.24 -10.61 -8.64
N ALA A 84 4.69 -10.99 -7.43
CA ALA A 84 4.52 -10.25 -6.19
C ALA A 84 5.90 -10.11 -5.54
N VAL A 85 6.45 -8.89 -5.53
CA VAL A 85 7.84 -8.61 -5.11
C VAL A 85 7.85 -7.50 -4.06
N GLY A 86 8.77 -7.57 -3.10
CA GLY A 86 8.97 -6.52 -2.10
C GLY A 86 7.80 -6.36 -1.13
N ILE A 87 7.31 -5.12 -0.96
CA ILE A 87 6.26 -4.79 0.02
C ILE A 87 4.90 -5.42 -0.28
N GLY A 88 4.66 -5.83 -1.53
CA GLY A 88 3.44 -6.56 -1.93
C GLY A 88 3.34 -7.99 -1.40
N VAL A 89 4.33 -8.48 -0.65
CA VAL A 89 4.37 -9.83 -0.03
C VAL A 89 4.16 -9.77 1.50
N LYS A 90 3.88 -8.58 2.06
CA LYS A 90 3.63 -8.45 3.50
C LYS A 90 2.25 -9.05 3.85
N PRO A 91 2.16 -9.97 4.83
CA PRO A 91 0.90 -10.55 5.30
C PRO A 91 0.06 -9.55 6.08
#